data_AF-A0AAF0U9H4-F1
#
_entry.id   AF-A0AAF0U9H4-F1
#
_cell.length_a   1.000
_cell.length_b   1.000
_cell.length_c   1.000
_cell.angle_alpha   90.00
_cell.angle_beta   90.00
_cell.angle_gamma   90.00
#
_symmetry.space_group_name_H-M   'P 1'
#
loop_
_entity.id
_entity.type
_entity.pdbx_description
1 polymer ?
#
loop_
_entity_poly.entity_id
_entity_poly.type
_entity_poly.pdbx_seq_one_letter_code
_entity_poly.pdbx_strand_id
1 'polypeptide(L)'
;MFVIVFIDDNLIYSRSQNEYVDHLRVVLQVLKDQQLFAKFSKCEFLLRSVAFLGHIVSSEGSEVDPKKMDAIKSWPRPLTPSDIRSFLGLAGYYRRFVEGFIPLLLL
;
A
#
# COMPACT_ATOMS: atom_id res chain seq x y z
N MET A 1 -12.57 7.99 11.97
CA MET A 1 -12.13 6.67 11.47
C MET A 1 -10.61 6.61 11.61
N PHE A 2 -10.07 5.56 12.24
CA PHE A 2 -8.63 5.38 12.54
C PHE A 2 -8.08 4.03 12.03
N VAL A 3 -8.89 3.33 11.24
CA VAL A 3 -8.59 2.01 10.68
C VAL A 3 -8.94 2.01 9.20
N ILE A 4 -8.09 1.40 8.37
CA ILE A 4 -8.38 1.02 6.99
C ILE A 4 -8.35 -0.51 6.94
N VAL A 5 -9.41 -1.10 6.41
CA VAL A 5 -9.55 -2.56 6.25
C VAL A 5 -9.54 -2.89 4.78
N PHE A 6 -8.66 -3.80 4.37
CA PHE A 6 -8.66 -4.37 3.04
C PHE A 6 -8.47 -5.89 3.14
N ILE A 7 -9.57 -6.63 3.02
CA ILE A 7 -9.59 -8.10 3.12
C ILE A 7 -8.92 -8.56 4.43
N ASP A 8 -7.68 -9.03 4.39
CA ASP A 8 -6.88 -9.52 5.50
C ASP A 8 -5.88 -8.48 6.05
N ASP A 9 -5.66 -7.38 5.34
CA ASP A 9 -4.73 -6.32 5.70
C ASP A 9 -5.46 -5.16 6.41
N ASN A 10 -5.08 -4.91 7.67
CA ASN A 10 -5.63 -3.83 8.50
C ASN A 10 -4.55 -2.81 8.85
N LEU A 11 -4.78 -1.54 8.51
CA LEU A 11 -3.91 -0.42 8.87
C LEU A 11 -4.55 0.42 9.98
N ILE A 12 -3.88 0.52 11.12
CA ILE A 12 -4.29 1.34 12.27
C ILE A 12 -3.37 2.56 12.34
N TYR A 13 -3.94 3.77 12.39
CA TYR A 13 -3.18 5.02 12.46
C TYR A 13 -3.72 5.96 13.55
N SER A 14 -2.86 6.82 14.10
CA SER A 14 -3.21 7.69 15.24
C SER A 14 -2.31 8.92 15.27
N ARG A 15 -2.71 9.99 15.98
CA ARG A 15 -1.89 11.22 16.08
C ARG A 15 -0.85 11.14 17.19
N SER A 16 -1.08 10.32 18.19
CA SER A 16 -0.15 10.08 19.30
C SER A 16 -0.01 8.61 19.62
N GLN A 17 1.06 8.25 20.33
CA GLN A 17 1.28 6.88 20.79
C GLN A 17 0.21 6.42 21.80
N ASN A 18 -0.28 7.32 22.65
CA ASN A 18 -1.34 6.99 23.61
C ASN A 18 -2.65 6.64 22.87
N GLU A 19 -3.05 7.48 21.91
CA GLU A 19 -4.20 7.18 21.04
C GLU A 19 -4.01 5.86 20.28
N TYR A 20 -2.80 5.57 19.80
CA TYR A 20 -2.51 4.34 19.09
C TYR A 20 -2.75 3.09 19.95
N VAL A 21 -2.36 3.11 21.22
CA VAL A 21 -2.58 1.99 22.14
C VAL A 21 -4.08 1.76 22.36
N ASP A 22 -4.86 2.83 22.51
CA ASP A 22 -6.31 2.74 22.69
C ASP A 22 -7.01 2.24 21.41
N HIS A 23 -6.64 2.77 20.24
CA HIS A 23 -7.14 2.29 18.96
C HIS A 23 -6.79 0.82 18.70
N LEU A 24 -5.55 0.42 19.00
CA LEU A 24 -5.11 -0.97 18.88
C LEU A 24 -5.95 -1.89 19.77
N ARG A 25 -6.21 -1.48 21.03
CA ARG A 25 -7.07 -2.23 21.95
C ARG A 25 -8.48 -2.41 21.39
N VAL A 26 -9.06 -1.36 20.83
CA VAL A 26 -10.40 -1.42 20.20
C VAL A 26 -10.41 -2.39 19.02
N VAL A 27 -9.43 -2.31 18.12
CA VAL A 27 -9.38 -3.18 16.93
C VAL A 27 -9.18 -4.64 17.33
N LEU A 28 -8.24 -4.92 18.25
CA LEU A 28 -8.01 -6.28 18.73
C LEU A 28 -9.22 -6.85 19.46
N GLN A 29 -9.97 -6.02 20.18
CA GLN A 29 -11.21 -6.45 20.83
C GLN A 29 -12.27 -6.83 19.80
N VAL A 30 -12.47 -6.02 18.75
CA VAL A 30 -13.41 -6.36 17.67
C VAL A 30 -12.99 -7.64 16.96
N LEU A 31 -11.71 -7.81 16.64
CA LEU A 31 -11.20 -9.05 16.03
C LEU A 31 -11.52 -10.26 16.92
N LYS A 32 -11.27 -10.15 18.22
CA LYS A 32 -11.58 -11.21 19.20
C LYS A 32 -13.07 -11.53 19.26
N ASP A 33 -13.93 -10.51 19.33
CA ASP A 33 -15.39 -10.69 19.42
C ASP A 33 -15.97 -11.34 18.16
N GLN A 34 -15.36 -11.09 17.00
CA GLN A 34 -15.72 -11.70 15.72
C GLN A 34 -14.98 -13.01 15.42
N GLN A 35 -14.19 -13.53 16.38
CA GLN A 35 -13.38 -14.74 16.21
C GLN A 35 -12.41 -14.69 15.00
N LEU A 36 -11.89 -13.49 14.71
CA LEU A 36 -10.85 -13.26 13.71
C LEU A 36 -9.48 -13.17 14.39
N PHE A 37 -8.49 -13.86 13.82
CA PHE A 37 -7.16 -13.97 14.42
C PHE A 37 -6.10 -13.41 13.50
N ALA A 38 -5.36 -12.40 13.98
CA ALA A 38 -4.20 -11.86 13.29
C ALA A 38 -2.96 -12.74 13.56
N LYS A 39 -2.18 -13.03 12.52
CA LYS A 39 -0.91 -13.74 12.66
C LYS A 39 0.15 -12.76 13.18
N PHE A 40 0.54 -12.89 14.45
CA PHE A 40 1.50 -11.99 15.09
C PHE A 40 2.80 -11.78 14.29
N SER A 41 3.32 -12.84 13.66
CA SER A 41 4.55 -12.76 12.84
C SER A 41 4.42 -11.94 11.56
N LYS A 42 3.21 -11.49 11.19
CA LYS A 42 2.94 -10.60 10.05
C LYS A 42 2.51 -9.20 10.49
N CYS A 43 2.35 -8.96 11.79
CA CYS A 43 1.91 -7.68 12.31
C CYS A 43 3.11 -6.78 12.60
N GLU A 44 2.98 -5.52 12.22
CA GLU A 44 3.96 -4.48 12.51
C GLU A 44 3.28 -3.40 13.38
N PHE A 45 3.95 -2.98 14.46
CA PHE A 45 3.37 -2.07 15.44
C PHE A 45 4.25 -0.85 15.68
N LEU A 46 3.63 0.28 16.01
CA LEU A 46 4.30 1.52 16.42
C LEU A 46 5.38 2.03 15.42
N LEU A 47 5.12 1.85 14.13
CA LEU A 47 6.00 2.38 13.07
C LEU A 47 5.57 3.78 12.65
N ARG A 48 6.55 4.62 12.27
CA ARG A 48 6.29 5.94 11.65
C ARG A 48 5.94 5.83 10.16
N SER A 49 6.37 4.75 9.51
CA SER A 49 6.03 4.40 8.15
C SER A 49 5.84 2.89 8.03
N VAL A 50 4.91 2.45 7.18
CA VAL A 50 4.57 1.03 7.02
C VAL A 50 4.23 0.73 5.56
N ALA A 51 4.61 -0.45 5.09
CA ALA A 51 4.19 -0.93 3.78
C ALA A 51 2.75 -1.46 3.86
N PHE A 52 1.84 -0.89 3.06
CA PHE A 52 0.44 -1.28 3.02
C PHE A 52 -0.06 -1.29 1.57
N LEU A 53 -0.57 -2.44 1.09
CA LEU A 53 -1.09 -2.63 -0.27
C LEU A 53 -0.14 -2.17 -1.40
N GLY A 54 1.17 -2.29 -1.18
CA GLY A 54 2.18 -1.88 -2.16
C GLY A 54 2.51 -0.38 -2.17
N HIS A 55 2.11 0.34 -1.13
CA HIS A 55 2.47 1.73 -0.85
C HIS A 55 3.20 1.82 0.48
N ILE A 56 4.07 2.82 0.63
CA ILE A 56 4.62 3.23 1.92
C ILE A 56 3.70 4.32 2.48
N VAL A 57 3.09 4.07 3.62
CA VAL A 57 2.21 5.03 4.29
C VAL A 57 2.95 5.63 5.48
N SER A 58 2.98 6.97 5.55
CA SER A 58 3.62 7.73 6.63
C SER A 58 2.76 8.95 7.01
N SER A 59 3.25 9.76 7.95
CA SER A 59 2.64 11.06 8.30
C SER A 59 2.65 12.07 7.15
N GLU A 60 3.53 11.91 6.16
CA GLU A 60 3.62 12.82 5.00
C GLU A 60 2.67 12.42 3.87
N GLY A 61 2.11 11.21 3.93
CA GLY A 61 1.15 10.70 2.96
C GLY A 61 1.45 9.26 2.52
N SER A 62 0.94 8.91 1.35
CA SER A 62 1.21 7.62 0.71
C SER A 62 2.20 7.81 -0.43
N GLU A 63 3.33 7.12 -0.35
CA GLU A 63 4.32 7.04 -1.42
C GLU A 63 4.24 5.66 -2.09
N VAL A 64 4.60 5.56 -3.37
CA VAL A 64 4.77 4.25 -4.00
C VAL A 64 6.07 3.65 -3.51
N ASP A 65 6.07 2.35 -3.23
CA ASP A 65 7.28 1.61 -2.94
C ASP A 65 8.33 1.85 -4.05
N PRO A 66 9.50 2.44 -3.74
CA PRO A 66 10.54 2.71 -4.71
C PRO A 66 10.92 1.48 -5.55
N LYS A 67 10.84 0.27 -4.98
CA LYS A 67 11.11 -0.98 -5.72
C LYS A 67 10.15 -1.20 -6.89
N LYS A 68 8.90 -0.78 -6.75
CA LYS A 68 7.89 -0.88 -7.81
C LYS A 68 8.07 0.21 -8.86
N MET A 69 8.53 1.39 -8.45
CA MET A 69 8.95 2.43 -9.39
C MET A 69 10.16 1.99 -10.21
N ASP A 70 11.14 1.33 -9.58
CA ASP A 70 12.32 0.80 -10.26
C ASP A 70 11.95 -0.29 -11.25
N ALA A 71 11.01 -1.18 -10.92
CA ALA A 71 10.49 -2.18 -11.86
C ALA A 71 9.85 -1.57 -13.11
N ILE A 72 9.13 -0.44 -12.97
CA ILE A 72 8.58 0.28 -14.13
C ILE A 72 9.70 0.96 -14.94
N LYS A 73 10.65 1.62 -14.26
CA LYS A 73 11.78 2.32 -14.92
C LYS A 73 12.72 1.37 -15.65
N SER A 74 12.91 0.17 -15.12
CA SER A 74 13.78 -0.87 -15.69
C SER A 74 13.04 -1.82 -16.65
N TRP A 75 11.75 -1.57 -16.91
CA TRP A 75 10.96 -2.45 -17.77
C TRP A 75 11.54 -2.46 -19.19
N PRO A 76 11.85 -3.64 -19.76
CA PRO A 76 12.41 -3.72 -21.10
C PRO A 76 11.40 -3.20 -22.14
N ARG A 77 11.89 -2.60 -23.22
CA ARG A 77 11.03 -2.09 -24.29
C ARG A 77 10.10 -3.22 -24.76
N PRO A 78 8.76 -3.08 -24.64
CA PRO A 78 7.83 -4.11 -25.06
C PRO A 78 7.93 -4.32 -26.57
N LEU A 79 7.96 -5.58 -27.01
CA LEU A 79 8.12 -5.95 -28.42
C LEU A 79 6.83 -6.50 -29.02
N THR A 80 5.92 -6.99 -28.19
CA THR A 80 4.67 -7.60 -28.62
C THR A 80 3.44 -6.87 -28.08
N PRO A 81 2.27 -7.01 -28.73
CA PRO A 81 1.01 -6.48 -28.19
C PRO A 81 0.67 -7.03 -26.79
N SER A 82 1.16 -8.22 -26.43
CA SER A 82 0.97 -8.77 -25.08
C SER A 82 1.81 -8.00 -24.05
N ASP A 83 3.07 -7.73 -24.36
CA ASP A 83 3.97 -6.98 -23.49
C ASP A 83 3.47 -5.56 -23.24
N ILE A 84 2.91 -4.93 -24.29
CA ILE A 84 2.28 -3.60 -24.20
C ILE A 84 1.12 -3.64 -23.19
N ARG A 85 0.23 -4.64 -23.28
CA ARG A 85 -0.90 -4.77 -22.34
C ARG A 85 -0.44 -5.01 -20.90
N SER A 86 0.56 -5.88 -20.70
CA SER A 86 1.14 -6.14 -19.38
C SER A 86 1.77 -4.89 -18.77
N PHE A 87 2.55 -4.15 -19.56
CA PHE A 87 3.13 -2.88 -19.14
C PHE A 87 2.05 -1.85 -18.78
N LEU A 88 1.03 -1.67 -19.63
CA LEU A 88 -0.06 -0.74 -19.38
C LEU A 88 -0.88 -1.09 -18.14
N GLY A 89 -1.07 -2.38 -17.84
CA GLY A 89 -1.72 -2.82 -16.61
C GLY A 89 -0.95 -2.41 -15.35
N LEU A 90 0.36 -2.66 -15.35
CA LEU A 90 1.24 -2.27 -14.24
C LEU A 90 1.34 -0.75 -14.11
N ALA A 91 1.65 -0.06 -15.20
CA ALA A 91 1.83 1.38 -15.22
C ALA A 91 0.52 2.11 -14.88
N GLY A 92 -0.63 1.57 -15.33
CA GLY A 92 -1.97 2.08 -15.01
C GLY A 92 -2.29 2.03 -13.52
N TYR A 93 -1.91 0.96 -12.81
CA TYR A 93 -2.08 0.84 -11.35
C TYR A 93 -1.32 1.97 -10.61
N TYR A 94 -0.15 2.38 -11.12
CA TYR A 94 0.70 3.42 -10.53
C TYR A 94 0.53 4.82 -11.15
N ARG A 95 -0.45 5.02 -12.05
CA ARG A 95 -0.64 6.26 -12.82
C ARG A 95 -0.66 7.54 -11.98
N ARG A 96 -1.21 7.50 -10.76
CA ARG A 96 -1.29 8.67 -9.86
C ARG A 96 0.07 9.13 -9.31
N PHE A 97 1.11 8.33 -9.50
CA PHE A 97 2.45 8.54 -8.95
C PHE A 97 3.54 8.62 -10.04
N VAL A 98 3.15 8.51 -11.31
CA VAL A 98 4.02 8.76 -12.46
C VAL A 98 3.69 10.16 -12.98
N GLU A 99 4.54 11.11 -12.62
CA GLU A 99 4.46 12.47 -13.16
C GLU A 99 4.64 12.42 -14.69
N GLY A 100 3.68 12.97 -15.46
CA GLY A 100 3.74 12.92 -16.93
C GLY A 100 3.32 11.59 -17.56
N PHE A 101 2.41 10.80 -16.97
CA PHE A 101 1.92 9.54 -17.56
C PHE A 101 1.29 9.67 -18.96
N ILE A 102 0.77 10.85 -19.34
CA ILE A 102 0.09 11.07 -20.64
C ILE A 102 1.05 10.93 -21.84
N PRO A 103 2.28 11.49 -21.85
CA PRO A 103 3.22 11.27 -22.96
C PRO A 103 3.71 9.84 -23.20
N LEU A 104 3.55 8.92 -22.24
CA LEU A 104 3.97 7.51 -22.37
C LEU A 104 2.99 6.64 -23.16
N LEU A 105 1.73 7.09 -23.33
CA LEU A 105 0.65 6.35 -24.00
C LEU A 105 0.52 6.67 -25.50
N LEU A 106 1.31 7.61 -26.02
CA LEU A 106 1.22 8.13 -27.40
C LEU A 106 2.41 7.73 -28.30
N LEU A 107 3.25 6.78 -27.88
CA LEU A 107 4.31 6.17 -28.71
C LEU A 107 3.97 4.70 -28.98
#